data_AF-B8RJ64-F1
#
_entry.id   AF-B8RJ64-F1
#
_cell.length_a   1.000
_cell.length_b   1.000
_cell.length_c   1.000
_cell.angle_alpha   90.00
_cell.angle_beta   90.00
_cell.angle_gamma   90.00
#
_symmetry.space_group_name_H-M   'P 1'
#
loop_
_entity.id
_entity.type
_entity.pdbx_description
1 polymer ?
#
loop_
_entity_poly.entity_id
_entity_poly.type
_entity_poly.pdbx_seq_one_letter_code
_entity_poly.pdbx_strand_id
1 'polypeptide(L)'
;AVLAYVCTQYPDTQLSIVFLPMYTFSAGAAIKVIMGIDLAGVLLGWKTFDHAAHLGGALFGLFWAHYGSTRVWPLREHFIGYWHELRGPPKK
;
A
#
# COMPACT_ATOMS: atom_id res chain seq x y z
N ALA A 1 0.50 1.14 -2.45
CA ALA A 1 -0.45 0.75 -1.39
C ALA A 1 -0.80 -0.73 -1.45
N VAL A 2 -1.60 -1.18 -2.43
CA VAL A 2 -2.08 -2.58 -2.50
C VAL A 2 -0.93 -3.58 -2.53
N LEU A 3 0.09 -3.36 -3.37
CA LEU A 3 1.26 -4.23 -3.44
C LEU A 3 1.93 -4.41 -2.08
N ALA A 4 2.22 -3.32 -1.37
CA ALA A 4 2.83 -3.37 -0.04
C ALA A 4 1.94 -4.13 0.96
N TYR A 5 0.63 -3.87 0.96
CA TYR A 5 -0.32 -4.60 1.82
C TYR A 5 -0.26 -6.11 1.56
N VAL A 6 -0.38 -6.54 0.29
CA VAL A 6 -0.39 -7.96 -0.08
C VAL A 6 0.95 -8.62 0.24
N CYS A 7 2.07 -8.00 -0.10
CA CYS A 7 3.40 -8.52 0.20
C CYS A 7 3.66 -8.64 1.71
N THR A 8 3.02 -7.80 2.54
CA THR A 8 3.09 -7.90 4.00
C THR A 8 2.20 -9.00 4.55
N GLN A 9 1.01 -9.21 3.98
CA GLN A 9 0.10 -10.28 4.42
C GLN A 9 0.58 -11.67 4.00
N TYR A 10 1.23 -11.78 2.84
CA TYR A 10 1.71 -13.04 2.28
C TYR A 10 3.19 -12.94 1.88
N PRO A 11 4.11 -12.82 2.85
CA PRO A 11 5.52 -12.55 2.58
C PRO A 11 6.23 -13.68 1.82
N ASP A 12 5.77 -14.93 1.99
CA ASP A 12 6.35 -16.13 1.38
C ASP A 12 5.78 -16.43 -0.02
N THR A 13 4.81 -15.65 -0.50
CA THR A 13 4.30 -15.80 -1.86
C THR A 13 5.40 -15.52 -2.87
N GLN A 14 5.62 -16.45 -3.79
CA GLN A 14 6.60 -16.30 -4.85
C GLN A 14 6.06 -15.42 -5.97
N LEU A 15 6.75 -14.32 -6.23
CA LEU A 15 6.50 -13.40 -7.33
C LEU A 15 7.51 -13.65 -8.44
N SER A 16 7.09 -13.42 -9.69
CA SER A 16 7.97 -13.42 -10.86
C SER A 16 7.71 -12.19 -11.72
N ILE A 17 8.70 -11.83 -12.52
CA ILE A 17 8.54 -10.78 -13.53
C ILE A 17 7.88 -11.43 -14.74
N VAL A 18 6.85 -10.78 -15.31
CA VAL A 18 6.05 -11.32 -16.42
C VAL A 18 6.92 -11.86 -17.57
N PHE A 19 7.99 -11.12 -17.93
CA PHE A 19 8.89 -11.48 -19.03
C PHE A 19 10.06 -12.38 -18.63
N LEU A 20 10.24 -12.64 -17.33
CA LEU A 20 11.29 -13.48 -16.77
C LEU A 20 10.71 -14.46 -15.73
N PRO A 21 9.77 -15.36 -16.13
CA PRO A 21 9.04 -16.22 -15.20
C PRO A 21 9.91 -17.29 -14.53
N MET A 22 11.10 -17.56 -15.09
CA MET A 22 12.04 -18.54 -14.55
C MET A 22 12.71 -18.05 -13.25
N TYR A 23 12.67 -16.74 -12.99
CA TYR A 23 13.20 -16.14 -11.76
C TYR A 23 12.04 -15.78 -10.85
N THR A 24 11.98 -16.46 -9.71
CA THR A 24 11.00 -16.19 -8.65
C THR A 24 11.71 -15.66 -7.41
N PHE A 25 11.03 -14.81 -6.67
CA PHE A 25 11.50 -14.24 -5.42
C PHE A 25 10.32 -14.02 -4.47
N SER A 26 10.59 -14.01 -3.16
CA SER A 26 9.52 -13.86 -2.18
C SER A 26 8.93 -12.45 -2.23
N ALA A 27 7.62 -12.34 -2.03
CA ALA A 27 6.92 -11.07 -1.96
C ALA A 27 7.52 -10.14 -0.88
N GLY A 28 7.96 -10.71 0.24
CA GLY A 28 8.66 -9.98 1.30
C GLY A 28 10.01 -9.42 0.86
N ALA A 29 10.78 -10.14 0.02
CA ALA A 29 12.01 -9.60 -0.55
C ALA A 29 11.71 -8.50 -1.59
N ALA A 30 10.72 -8.73 -2.45
CA ALA A 30 10.29 -7.80 -3.48
C ALA A 30 9.97 -6.41 -2.91
N ILE A 31 9.12 -6.36 -1.89
CA ILE A 31 8.66 -5.09 -1.34
C ILE A 31 9.80 -4.31 -0.67
N LYS A 32 10.74 -5.00 0.00
CA LYS A 32 11.92 -4.37 0.61
C LYS A 32 12.82 -3.72 -0.45
N VAL A 33 13.05 -4.42 -1.57
CA VAL A 33 13.85 -3.89 -2.68
C VAL A 33 13.17 -2.70 -3.33
N ILE A 34 11.87 -2.80 -3.66
CA ILE A 34 11.12 -1.70 -4.28
C ILE A 34 11.12 -0.45 -3.38
N MET A 35 10.80 -0.61 -2.10
CA MET A 35 10.83 0.51 -1.16
C MET A 35 12.24 1.08 -0.95
N GLY A 36 13.28 0.24 -1.01
CA GLY A 36 14.67 0.68 -0.95
C GLY A 36 15.05 1.53 -2.17
N ILE A 37 14.60 1.15 -3.36
CA ILE A 37 14.79 1.94 -4.60
C ILE A 37 14.03 3.26 -4.51
N ASP A 38 12.78 3.26 -4.03
CA ASP A 38 12.01 4.50 -3.88
C ASP A 38 12.65 5.44 -2.85
N LEU A 39 13.12 4.91 -1.71
CA LEU A 39 13.84 5.70 -0.71
C LEU A 39 15.13 6.28 -1.30
N ALA A 40 15.91 5.48 -2.04
CA ALA A 40 17.10 5.97 -2.72
C ALA A 40 16.75 7.06 -3.76
N GLY A 41 15.67 6.87 -4.52
CA GLY A 41 15.19 7.85 -5.50
C GLY A 41 14.78 9.17 -4.85
N VAL A 42 14.11 9.12 -3.70
CA VAL A 42 13.78 10.32 -2.90
C VAL A 42 15.04 11.00 -2.37
N LEU A 43 15.97 10.25 -1.76
CA LEU A 43 17.18 10.80 -1.15
C LEU A 43 18.16 11.37 -2.19
N LEU A 44 18.26 10.74 -3.35
CA LEU A 44 19.14 11.15 -4.45
C LEU A 44 18.46 12.14 -5.41
N GLY A 45 17.20 12.51 -5.16
CA GLY A 45 16.47 13.52 -5.95
C GLY A 45 16.14 13.08 -7.38
N TRP A 46 15.90 11.78 -7.61
CA TRP A 46 15.47 11.27 -8.91
C TRP A 46 14.11 11.86 -9.28
N LYS A 47 14.03 12.49 -10.45
CA LYS A 47 12.80 13.17 -10.93
C LYS A 47 11.89 12.26 -11.75
N THR A 48 12.39 11.11 -12.19
CA THR A 48 11.59 10.10 -12.89
C THR A 48 10.80 9.28 -11.88
N PHE A 49 9.66 8.71 -12.29
CA PHE A 49 8.89 7.73 -11.50
C PHE A 49 8.37 8.18 -10.13
N ASP A 50 8.19 9.48 -9.87
CA ASP A 50 7.53 10.04 -8.67
C ASP A 50 7.72 9.20 -7.39
N HIS A 51 8.98 8.96 -7.03
CA HIS A 51 9.37 8.00 -6.00
C HIS A 51 8.74 8.30 -4.63
N ALA A 52 8.45 9.57 -4.34
CA ALA A 52 7.78 9.97 -3.11
C ALA A 52 6.34 9.44 -3.05
N ALA A 53 5.59 9.47 -4.16
CA ALA A 53 4.25 8.92 -4.24
C ALA A 53 4.25 7.39 -4.09
N HIS A 54 5.21 6.70 -4.71
CA HIS A 54 5.36 5.25 -4.55
C HIS A 54 5.71 4.87 -3.11
N LEU A 55 6.68 5.54 -2.50
CA LEU A 55 7.07 5.30 -1.10
C LEU A 55 5.92 5.61 -0.13
N GLY A 56 5.26 6.76 -0.28
CA GLY A 56 4.12 7.14 0.54
C GLY A 56 2.96 6.14 0.40
N GLY A 57 2.68 5.71 -0.83
CA GLY A 57 1.72 4.65 -1.09
C GLY A 57 2.11 3.31 -0.47
N ALA A 58 3.39 2.93 -0.48
CA ALA A 58 3.88 1.70 0.13
C ALA A 58 3.75 1.74 1.66
N LEU A 59 4.17 2.84 2.28
CA LEU A 59 4.00 3.09 3.72
C LEU A 59 2.53 3.05 4.14
N PHE A 60 1.62 3.63 3.34
CA PHE A 60 0.19 3.54 3.60
C PHE A 60 -0.32 2.09 3.54
N GLY A 61 0.18 1.28 2.60
CA GLY A 61 -0.15 -0.14 2.52
C GLY A 61 0.30 -0.94 3.76
N LEU A 62 1.52 -0.67 4.25
CA LEU A 62 2.03 -1.24 5.50
C LEU A 62 1.21 -0.82 6.71
N PHE A 63 0.89 0.47 6.81
CA PHE A 63 -0.01 0.99 7.82
C PHE A 63 -1.35 0.28 7.79
N TRP A 64 -1.94 0.07 6.61
CA TRP A 64 -3.20 -0.64 6.48
C TRP A 64 -3.10 -2.10 6.92
N ALA A 65 -2.01 -2.79 6.57
CA ALA A 65 -1.77 -4.18 6.93
C ALA A 65 -1.62 -4.39 8.44
N HIS A 66 -0.89 -3.50 9.13
CA HIS A 66 -0.59 -3.67 10.55
C HIS A 66 -1.61 -3.00 11.49
N TYR A 67 -2.24 -1.91 11.05
CA TYR A 67 -3.08 -1.08 11.92
C TYR A 67 -4.43 -0.76 11.30
N GLY A 68 -4.47 -0.30 10.04
CA GLY A 68 -5.70 0.19 9.42
C GLY A 68 -6.82 -0.85 9.40
N SER A 69 -6.50 -2.09 9.01
CA SER A 69 -7.48 -3.18 8.94
C SER A 69 -8.10 -3.54 10.30
N THR A 70 -7.30 -3.53 11.37
CA THR A 70 -7.74 -4.01 12.70
C THR A 70 -8.22 -2.90 13.63
N ARG A 71 -7.76 -1.66 13.44
CA ARG A 71 -8.04 -0.53 14.34
C ARG A 71 -8.87 0.57 13.71
N VAL A 72 -8.69 0.85 12.41
CA VAL A 72 -9.40 1.93 11.71
C VAL A 72 -10.69 1.41 11.07
N TRP A 73 -10.62 0.29 10.36
CA TRP A 73 -11.78 -0.27 9.64
C TRP A 73 -12.98 -0.61 10.53
N PRO A 74 -12.83 -1.12 11.78
CA PRO A 74 -13.96 -1.33 12.66
C PRO A 74 -14.73 -0.03 13.00
N LEU A 75 -14.05 1.12 13.01
CA LEU A 75 -14.64 2.43 13.27
C LEU A 75 -15.37 3.02 12.06
N ARG A 76 -15.37 2.35 10.90
CA ARG A 76 -15.94 2.87 9.65
C ARG A 76 -17.39 3.33 9.80
N GLU A 77 -18.19 2.62 10.60
CA GLU A 77 -19.61 2.92 10.78
C GLU A 77 -19.81 4.25 11.52
N HIS A 78 -18.91 4.59 12.45
CA HIS A 78 -18.92 5.89 13.13
C HIS A 78 -18.66 7.04 12.15
N PHE A 79 -17.63 6.90 11.30
CA PHE A 79 -17.29 7.90 10.29
C PHE A 79 -18.37 8.02 9.20
N ILE A 80 -18.89 6.90 8.72
CA ILE A 80 -19.95 6.86 7.71
C ILE A 80 -21.25 7.44 8.29
N GLY A 81 -21.58 7.13 9.55
CA GLY A 81 -22.72 7.70 10.26
C GLY A 81 -22.66 9.23 10.33
N TYR A 82 -21.51 9.78 10.75
CA TYR A 82 -21.29 11.23 10.78
C TYR A 82 -21.43 11.86 9.37
N TRP A 83 -20.90 11.21 8.35
CA TRP A 83 -21.06 11.67 6.97
C TRP A 83 -22.52 11.66 6.51
N HIS A 84 -23.30 10.62 6.87
CA HIS A 84 -24.73 10.55 6.56
C HIS A 84 -25.54 11.68 7.22
N GLU A 85 -25.21 12.01 8.46
CA GLU A 85 -25.82 13.13 9.18
C GLU A 85 -25.49 14.47 8.51
N LEU A 86 -24.23 14.67 8.14
CA LEU A 86 -23.77 15.91 7.49
C LEU A 86 -24.38 16.10 6.08
N ARG A 87 -24.42 15.04 5.26
CA ARG A 87 -24.88 15.14 3.86
C ARG A 87 -26.40 15.21 3.72
N GLY A 88 -27.14 14.80 4.76
CA GLY A 88 -28.60 14.68 4.73
C GLY A 88 -29.13 13.53 3.85
N PRO A 89 -30.45 13.32 3.80
CA PRO A 89 -31.06 12.29 2.98
C PRO A 89 -30.80 12.54 1.48
N PRO A 90 -30.71 11.49 0.65
CA PRO A 90 -30.61 11.66 -0.80
C PRO A 90 -31.80 12.48 -1.32
N LYS A 91 -31.52 13.46 -2.18
CA LYS A 91 -32.57 14.20 -2.89
C LYS A 91 -33.33 13.22 -3.78
N LYS A 92 -34.66 13.19 -3.65
CA LYS A 92 -35.56 12.40 -4.50
C LYS A 92 -35.54 12.92 -5.94
#